data_AF-A0A328C8H8-F1
#
_entry.id   AF-A0A328C8H8-F1
#
_cell.length_a   1.000
_cell.length_b   1.000
_cell.length_c   1.000
_cell.angle_alpha   90.00
_cell.angle_beta   90.00
_cell.angle_gamma   90.00
#
_symmetry.space_group_name_H-M   'P 1'
#
loop_
_entity.id
_entity.type
_entity.pdbx_description
1 polymer ?
#
loop_
_entity_poly.entity_id
_entity_poly.type
_entity_poly.pdbx_seq_one_letter_code
_entity_poly.pdbx_strand_id
1 'polypeptide(L)'
;MSEQERGKYEEEKGLLYKMAERVTAGESLASILEIESAEMAYFEGCAYEFHRQGEFERAEEVALGVLALDERRAYALLVMGDVALKRRDSEQAVMWLERAAGLAPDDIGVLIRLGEALMRTGRFERARKVLDQVISDGGGRDDIYLRRAYALKRVIRDRQHEEEVMANALPSG
;
A
#
# COMPACT_ATOMS: atom_id res chain seq x y z
N MET A 1 9.00 -21.69 0.90
CA MET A 1 8.22 -22.53 1.84
C MET A 1 8.41 -24.00 1.54
N SER A 2 8.48 -24.84 2.56
CA SER A 2 8.45 -26.29 2.46
C SER A 2 7.05 -26.81 2.10
N GLU A 3 6.94 -28.05 1.63
CA GLU A 3 5.62 -28.69 1.39
C GLU A 3 4.77 -28.78 2.65
N GLN A 4 5.39 -28.90 3.82
CA GLN A 4 4.72 -28.94 5.11
C GLN A 4 4.10 -27.58 5.48
N GLU A 5 4.79 -26.47 5.17
CA GLU A 5 4.26 -25.11 5.34
C GLU A 5 3.12 -24.82 4.34
N ARG A 6 3.18 -25.38 3.12
CA ARG A 6 2.08 -25.29 2.15
C ARG A 6 0.82 -26.02 2.61
N GLY A 7 0.97 -27.25 3.13
CA GLY A 7 -0.17 -28.02 3.66
C GLY A 7 -0.85 -27.30 4.80
N LYS A 8 -0.06 -26.71 5.71
CA LYS A 8 -0.57 -25.92 6.83
C LYS A 8 -1.30 -24.65 6.36
N TYR A 9 -0.76 -23.93 5.37
CA TYR A 9 -1.40 -22.76 4.77
C TYR A 9 -2.77 -23.09 4.17
N GLU A 10 -2.92 -24.18 3.40
CA GLU A 10 -4.21 -24.52 2.79
C GLU A 10 -5.28 -24.91 3.82
N GLU A 11 -4.87 -25.55 4.92
CA GLU A 11 -5.77 -25.89 6.03
C GLU A 11 -6.24 -24.62 6.77
N GLU A 12 -5.32 -23.71 7.09
CA GLU A 12 -5.61 -22.44 7.77
C GLU A 12 -6.32 -21.43 6.85
N LYS A 13 -6.10 -21.48 5.54
CA LYS A 13 -6.86 -20.69 4.55
C LYS A 13 -8.35 -21.05 4.56
N GLY A 14 -8.68 -22.33 4.72
CA GLY A 14 -10.06 -22.77 4.91
C GLY A 14 -10.70 -22.19 6.18
N LEU A 15 -9.90 -21.95 7.22
CA LEU A 15 -10.34 -21.27 8.44
C LEU A 15 -10.60 -19.78 8.17
N LEU A 16 -9.69 -19.10 7.47
CA LEU A 16 -9.82 -17.68 7.11
C LEU A 16 -11.14 -17.38 6.38
N TYR A 17 -11.51 -18.19 5.37
CA TYR A 17 -12.76 -17.99 4.65
C TYR A 17 -14.00 -18.26 5.49
N LYS A 18 -14.00 -19.33 6.30
CA LYS A 18 -15.10 -19.62 7.23
C LYS A 18 -15.29 -18.50 8.24
N MET A 19 -14.20 -17.87 8.69
CA MET A 19 -14.27 -16.72 9.58
C MET A 19 -14.85 -15.49 8.89
N ALA A 20 -14.42 -15.20 7.66
CA ALA A 20 -14.99 -14.12 6.86
C ALA A 20 -16.51 -14.32 6.65
N GLU A 21 -16.93 -15.55 6.38
CA GLU A 21 -18.36 -15.90 6.29
C GLU A 21 -19.12 -15.64 7.60
N ARG A 22 -18.56 -15.99 8.76
CA ARG A 22 -19.16 -15.75 10.09
C ARG A 22 -19.35 -14.27 10.39
N VAL A 23 -18.37 -13.43 9.99
CA VAL A 23 -18.48 -11.96 10.09
C VAL A 23 -19.59 -11.44 9.18
N THR A 24 -19.66 -11.91 7.93
CA THR A 24 -20.76 -11.52 7.02
C THR A 24 -22.14 -12.03 7.47
N ALA A 25 -22.19 -13.11 8.25
CA ALA A 25 -23.40 -13.66 8.85
C ALA A 25 -23.88 -12.91 10.10
N GLY A 26 -23.17 -11.88 10.55
CA GLY A 26 -23.60 -10.98 11.63
C GLY A 26 -23.27 -11.47 13.05
N GLU A 27 -22.32 -12.40 13.21
CA GLU A 27 -21.79 -12.74 14.53
C GLU A 27 -21.04 -11.55 15.15
N SER A 28 -21.15 -11.37 16.48
CA SER A 28 -20.59 -10.18 17.13
C SER A 28 -19.06 -10.19 17.14
N LEU A 29 -18.43 -9.13 16.62
CA LEU A 29 -16.97 -8.92 16.61
C LEU A 29 -16.27 -9.24 17.95
N ALA A 30 -16.89 -8.92 19.09
CA ALA A 30 -16.29 -9.07 20.41
C ALA A 30 -15.96 -10.53 20.82
N SER A 31 -16.71 -11.53 20.34
CA SER A 31 -16.43 -12.94 20.60
C SER A 31 -15.41 -13.55 19.65
N ILE A 32 -15.09 -12.85 18.57
CA ILE A 32 -14.16 -13.28 17.53
C ILE A 32 -12.77 -12.66 17.83
N LEU A 33 -12.72 -11.43 18.37
CA LEU A 33 -11.55 -10.59 18.71
C LEU A 33 -10.43 -11.20 19.59
N GLU A 34 -10.73 -12.08 20.56
CA GLU A 34 -9.70 -12.67 21.44
C GLU A 34 -8.90 -13.82 20.79
N ILE A 35 -9.51 -14.54 19.84
CA ILE A 35 -8.84 -15.58 19.03
C ILE A 35 -8.18 -14.93 17.80
N GLU A 36 -8.78 -13.84 17.31
CA GLU A 36 -8.45 -13.10 16.09
C GLU A 36 -7.06 -12.44 16.03
N SER A 37 -6.50 -11.93 17.14
CA SER A 37 -5.25 -11.13 17.05
C SER A 37 -4.01 -11.95 16.65
N ALA A 38 -3.92 -13.20 17.12
CA ALA A 38 -2.79 -14.09 16.82
C ALA A 38 -2.91 -14.69 15.41
N GLU A 39 -4.14 -15.04 14.99
CA GLU A 39 -4.41 -15.59 13.67
C GLU A 39 -4.31 -14.52 12.57
N MET A 40 -4.77 -13.28 12.81
CA MET A 40 -4.53 -12.16 11.88
C MET A 40 -3.03 -11.88 11.69
N ALA A 41 -2.24 -11.90 12.77
CA ALA A 41 -0.80 -11.74 12.68
C ALA A 41 -0.13 -12.87 11.89
N TYR A 42 -0.65 -14.10 12.00
CA TYR A 42 -0.21 -15.22 11.17
C TYR A 42 -0.50 -15.00 9.69
N PHE A 43 -1.75 -14.63 9.33
CA PHE A 43 -2.11 -14.37 7.94
C PHE A 43 -1.38 -13.14 7.35
N GLU A 44 -1.12 -12.10 8.13
CA GLU A 44 -0.24 -11.01 7.69
C GLU A 44 1.19 -11.50 7.44
N GLY A 45 1.69 -12.42 8.28
CA GLY A 45 2.97 -13.11 8.05
C GLY A 45 2.99 -13.92 6.75
N CYS A 46 1.91 -14.64 6.43
CA CYS A 46 1.76 -15.35 5.16
C CYS A 46 1.70 -14.39 3.97
N ALA A 47 0.90 -13.33 4.05
CA ALA A 47 0.81 -12.30 3.01
C ALA A 47 2.19 -11.67 2.77
N TYR A 48 2.95 -11.40 3.84
CA TYR A 48 4.33 -10.91 3.77
C TYR A 48 5.26 -11.87 3.04
N GLU A 49 5.19 -13.14 3.38
CA GLU A 49 6.07 -14.14 2.81
C GLU A 49 5.76 -14.39 1.32
N PHE A 50 4.48 -14.46 0.93
CA PHE A 50 4.10 -14.52 -0.48
C PHE A 50 4.51 -13.26 -1.24
N HIS A 51 4.29 -12.09 -0.65
CA HIS A 51 4.69 -10.82 -1.25
C HIS A 51 6.21 -10.76 -1.48
N ARG A 52 7.01 -11.21 -0.52
CA ARG A 52 8.47 -11.30 -0.65
C ARG A 52 8.93 -12.30 -1.71
N GLN A 53 8.22 -13.42 -1.85
CA GLN A 53 8.50 -14.42 -2.87
C GLN A 53 7.99 -14.00 -4.27
N GLY A 54 7.26 -12.88 -4.36
CA GLY A 54 6.68 -12.40 -5.61
C GLY A 54 5.43 -13.17 -6.04
N GLU A 55 4.86 -13.99 -5.16
CA GLU A 55 3.59 -14.71 -5.36
C GLU A 55 2.42 -13.74 -5.12
N PHE A 56 2.29 -12.72 -5.97
CA PHE A 56 1.38 -11.59 -5.78
C PHE A 56 -0.09 -12.00 -5.71
N GLU A 57 -0.51 -13.00 -6.47
CA GLU A 57 -1.89 -13.51 -6.48
C GLU A 57 -2.26 -14.12 -5.12
N ARG A 58 -1.34 -14.86 -4.50
CA ARG A 58 -1.57 -15.45 -3.16
C ARG A 58 -1.46 -14.41 -2.07
N ALA A 59 -0.52 -13.47 -2.19
CA ALA A 59 -0.40 -12.36 -1.27
C ALA A 59 -1.70 -11.52 -1.22
N GLU A 60 -2.28 -11.26 -2.39
CA GLU A 60 -3.56 -10.58 -2.53
C GLU A 60 -4.71 -11.37 -1.91
N GLU A 61 -4.80 -12.67 -2.20
CA GLU A 61 -5.85 -13.53 -1.67
C GLU A 61 -5.87 -13.53 -0.14
N VAL A 62 -4.69 -13.66 0.49
CA VAL A 62 -4.56 -13.61 1.95
C VAL A 62 -4.86 -12.21 2.48
N ALA A 63 -4.32 -11.16 1.84
CA ALA A 63 -4.57 -9.78 2.26
C ALA A 63 -6.06 -9.41 2.19
N LEU A 64 -6.79 -9.87 1.17
CA LEU A 64 -8.24 -9.70 1.06
C LEU A 64 -8.98 -10.41 2.19
N GLY A 65 -8.58 -11.65 2.52
CA GLY A 65 -9.16 -12.37 3.66
C GLY A 65 -8.93 -11.65 4.99
N VAL A 66 -7.72 -11.11 5.21
CA VAL A 66 -7.42 -10.28 6.39
C VAL A 66 -8.29 -9.03 6.41
N LEU A 67 -8.43 -8.33 5.29
CA LEU A 67 -9.23 -7.10 5.19
C LEU A 67 -10.75 -7.34 5.30
N ALA A 68 -11.23 -8.54 5.00
CA ALA A 68 -12.62 -8.92 5.21
C ALA A 68 -12.95 -9.09 6.70
N LEU A 69 -11.96 -9.44 7.51
CA LEU A 69 -12.10 -9.55 8.97
C LEU A 69 -11.86 -8.20 9.66
N ASP A 70 -10.79 -7.50 9.29
CA ASP A 70 -10.46 -6.18 9.79
C ASP A 70 -9.94 -5.28 8.65
N GLU A 71 -10.75 -4.32 8.23
CA GLU A 71 -10.38 -3.39 7.16
C GLU A 71 -9.30 -2.37 7.57
N ARG A 72 -8.91 -2.33 8.84
CA ARG A 72 -7.95 -1.37 9.40
C ARG A 72 -6.55 -1.97 9.59
N ARG A 73 -6.21 -3.00 8.82
CA ARG A 73 -4.89 -3.63 8.79
C ARG A 73 -3.97 -2.94 7.78
N ALA A 74 -3.11 -2.04 8.27
CA ALA A 74 -2.20 -1.25 7.44
C ALA A 74 -1.30 -2.12 6.54
N TYR A 75 -0.82 -3.26 7.06
CA TYR A 75 0.04 -4.16 6.30
C TYR A 75 -0.71 -4.87 5.15
N ALA A 76 -1.94 -5.35 5.39
CA ALA A 76 -2.75 -5.95 4.33
C ALA A 76 -3.09 -4.91 3.24
N LEU A 77 -3.38 -3.66 3.62
CA LEU A 77 -3.58 -2.56 2.67
C LEU A 77 -2.31 -2.25 1.85
N LEU A 78 -1.13 -2.32 2.47
CA LEU A 78 0.16 -2.20 1.79
C LEU A 78 0.34 -3.28 0.72
N VAL A 79 0.04 -4.55 1.06
CA VAL A 79 0.11 -5.67 0.10
C VAL A 79 -0.84 -5.43 -1.08
N MET A 80 -2.07 -5.00 -0.83
CA MET A 80 -3.02 -4.64 -1.90
C MET A 80 -2.48 -3.51 -2.80
N GLY A 81 -1.84 -2.51 -2.21
CA GLY A 81 -1.15 -1.43 -2.93
C GLY A 81 -0.03 -1.93 -3.83
N ASP A 82 0.83 -2.82 -3.32
CA ASP A 82 1.94 -3.40 -4.09
C ASP A 82 1.44 -4.28 -5.23
N VAL A 83 0.41 -5.10 -4.99
CA VAL A 83 -0.25 -5.90 -6.04
C VAL A 83 -0.82 -5.00 -7.14
N ALA A 84 -1.51 -3.91 -6.79
CA ALA A 84 -2.04 -2.96 -7.76
C ALA A 84 -0.92 -2.28 -8.58
N LEU A 85 0.19 -1.89 -7.93
CA LEU A 85 1.38 -1.36 -8.63
C LEU A 85 1.99 -2.35 -9.62
N LYS A 86 2.00 -3.65 -9.29
CA LYS A 86 2.47 -4.72 -10.18
C LYS A 86 1.55 -4.93 -11.37
N ARG A 87 0.24 -4.85 -11.15
CA ARG A 87 -0.79 -4.88 -12.20
C ARG A 87 -0.85 -3.61 -13.05
N ARG A 88 0.01 -2.62 -12.76
CA ARG A 88 0.04 -1.28 -13.38
C ARG A 88 -1.21 -0.45 -13.12
N ASP A 89 -2.07 -0.88 -12.20
CA ASP A 89 -3.22 -0.10 -11.74
C ASP A 89 -2.76 0.87 -10.65
N SER A 90 -2.12 1.96 -11.10
CA SER A 90 -1.47 2.89 -10.19
C SER A 90 -2.47 3.77 -9.43
N GLU A 91 -3.69 3.96 -9.94
CA GLU A 91 -4.75 4.70 -9.23
C GLU A 91 -5.33 3.87 -8.10
N GLN A 92 -5.62 2.58 -8.34
CA GLN A 92 -6.06 1.68 -7.27
C GLN A 92 -4.97 1.51 -6.19
N ALA A 93 -3.70 1.50 -6.60
CA ALA A 93 -2.59 1.51 -5.65
C ALA A 93 -2.59 2.75 -4.74
N VAL A 94 -2.81 3.94 -5.30
CA VAL A 94 -2.93 5.18 -4.50
C VAL A 94 -4.03 5.03 -3.47
N MET A 95 -5.21 4.51 -3.84
CA MET A 95 -6.33 4.33 -2.90
C MET A 95 -5.98 3.41 -1.73
N TRP A 96 -5.38 2.26 -1.99
CA TRP A 96 -4.97 1.32 -0.93
C TRP A 96 -3.89 1.91 -0.03
N LEU A 97 -2.89 2.56 -0.62
CA LEU A 97 -1.73 3.08 0.09
C LEU A 97 -2.04 4.36 0.88
N GLU A 98 -3.02 5.17 0.45
CA GLU A 98 -3.53 6.30 1.24
C GLU A 98 -4.24 5.80 2.51
N ARG A 99 -5.04 4.74 2.42
CA ARG A 99 -5.65 4.11 3.61
C ARG A 99 -4.59 3.55 4.54
N ALA A 100 -3.59 2.84 4.00
CA ALA A 100 -2.48 2.31 4.79
C ALA A 100 -1.71 3.44 5.51
N ALA A 101 -1.38 4.53 4.81
CA ALA A 101 -0.67 5.67 5.38
C ALA A 101 -1.50 6.41 6.45
N GLY A 102 -2.83 6.43 6.33
CA GLY A 102 -3.70 6.97 7.38
C GLY A 102 -3.69 6.17 8.68
N LEU A 103 -3.39 4.86 8.61
CA LEU A 103 -3.33 3.96 9.75
C LEU A 103 -1.91 3.85 10.34
N ALA A 104 -0.90 3.92 9.48
CA ALA A 104 0.52 3.85 9.84
C ALA A 104 1.29 5.01 9.17
N PRO A 105 1.13 6.25 9.70
CA PRO A 105 1.66 7.46 9.05
C PRO A 105 3.19 7.53 9.02
N ASP A 106 3.87 6.79 9.89
CA ASP A 106 5.33 6.77 10.02
C ASP A 106 5.94 5.48 9.43
N ASP A 107 5.13 4.62 8.81
CA ASP A 107 5.63 3.41 8.16
C ASP A 107 6.34 3.78 6.85
N ILE A 108 7.67 3.74 6.90
CA ILE A 108 8.55 4.04 5.78
C ILE A 108 8.21 3.18 4.55
N GLY A 109 7.85 1.91 4.74
CA GLY A 109 7.48 1.01 3.65
C GLY A 109 6.23 1.49 2.92
N VAL A 110 5.19 1.84 3.69
CA VAL A 110 3.95 2.41 3.16
C VAL A 110 4.20 3.73 2.42
N LEU A 111 4.94 4.66 3.04
CA LEU A 111 5.21 5.98 2.46
C LEU A 111 6.02 5.88 1.14
N ILE A 112 7.01 4.99 1.07
CA ILE A 112 7.78 4.75 -0.16
C ILE A 112 6.87 4.26 -1.28
N ARG A 113 5.98 3.30 -0.99
CA ARG A 113 5.04 2.76 -1.97
C ARG A 113 4.02 3.79 -2.40
N LEU A 114 3.48 4.57 -1.47
CA LEU A 114 2.57 5.67 -1.78
C LEU A 114 3.25 6.71 -2.69
N GLY A 115 4.50 7.09 -2.38
CA GLY A 115 5.30 7.96 -3.24
C GLY A 115 5.47 7.42 -4.66
N GLU A 116 5.68 6.10 -4.81
CA GLU A 116 5.74 5.45 -6.12
C GLU A 116 4.42 5.55 -6.90
N ALA A 117 3.31 5.21 -6.25
CA ALA A 117 1.98 5.24 -6.84
C ALA A 117 1.60 6.66 -7.28
N LEU A 118 1.89 7.66 -6.44
CA LEU A 118 1.69 9.07 -6.73
C LEU A 118 2.56 9.55 -7.92
N MET A 119 3.80 9.10 -8.02
CA MET A 119 4.65 9.40 -9.17
C MET A 119 4.10 8.81 -10.48
N ARG A 120 3.63 7.56 -10.44
CA ARG A 120 3.06 6.88 -11.62
C ARG A 120 1.74 7.49 -12.09
N THR A 121 0.98 8.10 -11.17
CA THR A 121 -0.28 8.81 -11.46
C THR A 121 -0.07 10.31 -11.76
N GLY A 122 1.17 10.78 -11.83
CA GLY A 122 1.48 12.18 -12.15
C GLY A 122 1.29 13.17 -10.99
N ARG A 123 0.98 12.69 -9.78
CA ARG A 123 0.75 13.49 -8.57
C ARG A 123 2.08 13.85 -7.90
N PHE A 124 2.98 14.47 -8.65
CA PHE A 124 4.39 14.65 -8.28
C PHE A 124 4.59 15.50 -7.02
N GLU A 125 3.77 16.53 -6.82
CA GLU A 125 3.88 17.38 -5.62
C GLU A 125 3.50 16.63 -4.34
N ARG A 126 2.49 15.76 -4.41
CA ARG A 126 2.12 14.87 -3.29
C ARG A 126 3.20 13.83 -3.05
N ALA A 127 3.72 13.21 -4.12
CA ALA A 127 4.82 12.25 -4.02
C ALA A 127 6.06 12.86 -3.34
N ARG A 128 6.43 14.09 -3.73
CA ARG A 128 7.54 14.83 -3.12
C ARG A 128 7.35 14.97 -1.61
N LYS A 129 6.18 15.44 -1.17
CA LYS A 129 5.87 15.65 0.26
C LYS A 129 5.96 14.36 1.07
N VAL A 130 5.41 13.27 0.54
CA VAL A 130 5.47 11.95 1.19
C VAL A 130 6.93 11.47 1.31
N LEU A 131 7.74 11.64 0.27
CA LEU A 131 9.15 11.23 0.28
C LEU A 131 10.02 12.15 1.16
N ASP A 132 9.67 13.43 1.31
CA ASP A 132 10.31 14.36 2.24
C ASP A 132 10.11 13.92 3.71
N GLN A 133 8.94 13.39 4.05
CA GLN A 133 8.66 12.84 5.38
C GLN A 133 9.60 11.66 5.68
N VAL A 134 9.69 10.69 4.75
CA VAL A 134 10.58 9.53 4.89
C VAL A 134 12.05 9.92 5.11
N ILE A 135 12.53 10.95 4.42
CA ILE A 135 13.90 11.45 4.57
C ILE A 135 14.09 12.12 5.94
N SER A 136 13.11 12.91 6.38
CA SER A 136 13.17 13.64 7.65
C SER A 136 13.20 12.69 8.86
N ASP A 137 12.52 11.54 8.75
CA ASP A 137 12.46 10.52 9.80
C ASP A 137 13.67 9.57 9.82
N GLY A 138 14.75 9.91 9.10
CA GLY A 138 16.00 9.15 9.08
C GLY A 138 15.98 7.93 8.15
N GLY A 139 14.91 7.72 7.39
CA GLY A 139 14.78 6.64 6.41
C GLY A 139 15.57 6.84 5.11
N GLY A 140 16.29 7.96 4.96
CA GLY A 140 16.96 8.38 3.74
C GLY A 140 18.02 7.41 3.23
N ARG A 141 17.66 6.62 2.20
CA ARG A 141 18.58 5.82 1.37
C ARG A 141 18.59 6.38 -0.06
N ASP A 142 19.64 6.08 -0.81
CA ASP A 142 19.88 6.64 -2.16
C ASP A 142 18.67 6.52 -3.09
N ASP A 143 17.93 5.40 -3.04
CA ASP A 143 16.75 5.18 -3.86
C ASP A 143 15.59 6.15 -3.55
N ILE A 144 15.46 6.56 -2.29
CA ILE A 144 14.43 7.49 -1.83
C ILE A 144 14.79 8.90 -2.27
N TYR A 145 16.06 9.30 -2.14
CA TYR A 145 16.55 10.57 -2.67
C TYR A 145 16.36 10.66 -4.20
N LEU A 146 16.59 9.57 -4.93
CA LEU A 146 16.36 9.50 -6.38
C LEU A 146 14.88 9.67 -6.75
N ARG A 147 13.97 8.97 -6.05
CA ARG A 147 12.52 9.10 -6.25
C ARG A 147 12.05 10.53 -5.96
N ARG A 148 12.55 11.12 -4.87
CA ARG A 148 12.25 12.51 -4.48
C ARG A 148 12.79 13.51 -5.52
N ALA A 149 14.02 13.34 -5.98
CA ALA A 149 14.62 14.18 -7.01
C ALA A 149 13.83 14.11 -8.33
N TYR A 150 13.38 12.91 -8.72
CA TYR A 150 12.51 12.74 -9.88
C TYR A 150 11.18 13.50 -9.71
N ALA A 151 10.51 13.33 -8.57
CA ALA A 151 9.27 14.05 -8.28
C ALA A 151 9.47 15.58 -8.32
N LEU A 152 10.54 16.07 -7.71
CA LEU A 152 10.88 17.50 -7.71
C LEU A 152 11.14 18.05 -9.11
N LYS A 153 11.88 17.31 -9.95
CA LYS A 153 12.14 17.72 -11.34
C LYS A 153 10.84 17.89 -12.12
N ARG A 154 9.86 17.02 -11.91
CA ARG A 154 8.54 17.11 -12.55
C ARG A 154 7.76 18.33 -12.05
N VAL A 155 7.72 18.57 -10.74
CA VAL A 155 7.07 19.76 -10.15
C VAL A 155 7.63 21.07 -10.73
N ILE A 156 8.96 21.19 -10.81
CA ILE A 156 9.60 22.40 -11.35
C ILE A 156 9.21 22.61 -12.82
N ARG A 157 9.24 21.54 -13.62
CA ARG A 157 8.87 21.59 -15.03
C ARG A 157 7.41 22.00 -15.22
N ASP A 158 6.51 21.42 -14.44
CA ASP A 158 5.07 21.69 -14.55
C ASP A 158 4.78 23.16 -14.18
N ARG A 159 5.43 23.70 -13.14
CA ARG A 159 5.34 25.12 -12.77
C ARG A 159 5.87 26.05 -13.87
N GLN A 160 7.04 25.76 -14.44
CA GLN A 160 7.60 26.56 -15.53
C GLN A 160 6.67 26.58 -16.74
N HIS A 161 6.07 25.43 -17.06
CA HIS A 161 5.11 25.35 -18.15
C HIS A 161 3.84 26.18 -17.89
N GLU A 162 3.31 26.14 -16.66
CA GLU A 162 2.17 26.97 -16.26
C GLU A 162 2.48 28.47 -16.38
N GLU A 163 3.67 28.90 -15.92
CA GLU A 163 4.12 30.29 -16.01
C GLU A 163 4.25 30.76 -17.47
N GLU A 164 4.84 29.94 -18.35
CA GLU A 164 4.96 30.23 -19.79
C GLU A 164 3.58 30.34 -20.47
N VAL A 165 2.66 29.42 -20.18
CA VAL A 165 1.30 29.45 -20.73
C VAL A 165 0.56 30.70 -20.26
N MET A 166 0.67 31.07 -18.99
CA MET A 166 0.07 32.29 -18.44
C MET A 166 0.66 33.56 -19.05
N ALA A 167 1.99 33.62 -19.20
CA ALA A 167 2.67 34.75 -19.83
C ALA A 167 2.23 34.95 -21.28
N ASN A 168 2.02 33.86 -22.02
CA ASN A 168 1.55 33.90 -23.42
C ASN A 168 0.03 34.14 -23.55
N ALA A 169 -0.75 33.93 -22.49
CA ALA A 169 -2.20 34.14 -22.48
C ALA A 169 -2.61 35.60 -22.18
N LEU A 170 -1.69 36.42 -21.66
CA LEU A 170 -1.94 37.84 -21.43
C LEU A 170 -1.73 38.63 -22.75
N PRO A 171 -2.72 39.44 -23.19
CA PRO A 171 -2.55 40.24 -24.40
C PRO A 171 -1.43 41.26 -24.18
N SER A 172 -0.47 41.28 -25.10
CA SER A 172 0.56 42.33 -25.16
C SER A 172 -0.14 43.68 -25.33
N GLY A 173 -0.20 44.45 -24.25
CA GLY A 173 -0.76 45.81 -24.24
C GLY A 173 0.08 46.79 -25.03
#